data_AF-A0A2G9U273-F1
#
_entry.id   AF-A0A2G9U273-F1
#
_cell.length_a   1.000
_cell.length_b   1.000
_cell.length_c   1.000
_cell.angle_alpha   90.00
_cell.angle_beta   90.00
_cell.angle_gamma   90.00
#
_symmetry.space_group_name_H-M   'P 1'
#
loop_
_entity.id
_entity.type
_entity.pdbx_description
1 polymer ?
#
loop_
_entity_poly.entity_id
_entity_poly.type
_entity_poly.pdbx_seq_one_letter_code
_entity_poly.pdbx_strand_id
1 'polypeptide(L)'
;MGNSTPALFAQTWDLNLVFGHSDKTTFELLDYSVVTAPVHGMNGSFIYPFTKSASSVDLQGHEKNGFKCSTSDLSLSNDSMIVMKNVRVIAFAALDNPEFPKEQGFEQCLLDSRTSDIVPIVVGACLAGLVVIVLVAYLIGRARAKRQGYASV
;
A
#
# COMPACT_ATOMS: atom_id res chain seq x y z
N MET A 1 25.04 -18.87 -6.90
CA MET A 1 24.10 -19.98 -7.20
C MET A 1 23.48 -20.45 -5.90
N GLY A 2 22.40 -19.78 -5.46
CA GLY A 2 21.68 -20.15 -4.24
C GLY A 2 20.71 -21.29 -4.58
N ASN A 3 21.08 -22.51 -4.22
CA ASN A 3 20.19 -23.66 -4.37
C ASN A 3 19.06 -23.50 -3.35
N SER A 4 17.81 -23.41 -3.82
CA SER A 4 16.60 -23.30 -3.03
C SER A 4 16.42 -24.55 -2.16
N THR A 5 17.08 -24.54 -1.01
CA THR A 5 16.94 -25.54 0.04
C THR A 5 15.73 -25.16 0.88
N PRO A 6 14.64 -25.95 0.88
CA PRO A 6 13.51 -25.68 1.76
C PRO A 6 13.98 -25.77 3.22
N ALA A 7 13.55 -24.82 4.04
CA ALA A 7 13.87 -24.81 5.46
C ALA A 7 13.30 -26.08 6.11
N LEU A 8 14.18 -27.01 6.51
CA LEU A 8 13.82 -28.26 7.17
C LEU A 8 13.38 -28.04 8.64
N PHE A 9 13.66 -26.86 9.21
CA PHE A 9 13.34 -26.51 10.60
C PHE A 9 13.14 -24.99 10.75
N ALA A 10 12.35 -24.58 11.76
CA ALA A 10 12.20 -23.17 12.12
C ALA A 10 13.52 -22.64 12.69
N GLN A 11 14.13 -21.68 11.99
CA GLN A 11 15.33 -20.99 12.44
C GLN A 11 14.95 -19.72 13.21
N THR A 12 15.77 -19.36 14.19
CA THR A 12 15.63 -18.08 14.88
C THR A 12 16.03 -16.95 13.95
N TRP A 13 15.23 -15.89 13.93
CA TRP A 13 15.47 -14.68 13.16
C TRP A 13 15.14 -13.48 14.04
N ASP A 14 15.93 -12.42 13.88
CA ASP A 14 15.71 -11.14 14.54
C ASP A 14 15.38 -10.09 13.48
N LEU A 15 14.19 -9.50 13.59
CA LEU A 15 13.75 -8.38 12.76
C LEU A 15 13.85 -7.10 13.59
N ASN A 16 14.66 -6.16 13.10
CA ASN A 16 14.78 -4.84 13.68
C ASN A 16 14.09 -3.81 12.77
N LEU A 17 13.21 -3.01 13.36
CA LEU A 17 12.43 -1.97 12.70
C LEU A 17 12.71 -0.66 13.42
N VAL A 18 13.31 0.29 12.71
CA VAL A 18 13.72 1.59 13.28
C VAL A 18 12.74 2.65 12.82
N PHE A 19 11.93 3.12 13.75
CA PHE A 19 11.03 4.25 13.54
C PHE A 19 11.72 5.54 13.95
N GLY A 20 11.45 6.61 13.19
CA GLY A 20 11.87 7.96 13.51
C GLY A 20 10.78 8.96 13.18
N HIS A 21 11.14 10.23 13.27
CA HIS A 21 10.28 11.33 12.90
C HIS A 21 10.79 11.95 11.61
N SER A 22 9.92 12.11 10.61
CA SER A 22 10.21 12.93 9.43
C SER A 22 10.06 14.41 9.82
N ASP A 23 8.96 14.74 10.50
CA ASP A 23 8.63 16.06 11.05
C ASP A 23 8.22 15.98 12.52
N LYS A 24 7.81 17.10 13.13
CA LYS A 24 7.34 17.16 14.53
C LYS A 24 6.12 16.29 14.84
N THR A 25 5.35 15.91 13.82
CA THR A 25 4.08 15.20 13.96
C THR A 25 4.02 13.93 13.13
N THR A 26 5.02 13.62 12.32
CA THR A 26 4.99 12.50 11.37
C THR A 26 6.02 11.47 11.78
N PHE A 27 5.57 10.24 12.03
CA PHE A 27 6.49 9.13 12.23
C PHE A 27 6.67 8.37 10.91
N GLU A 28 7.88 7.88 10.68
CA GLU A 28 8.23 7.10 9.51
C GLU A 28 9.16 5.94 9.88
N LEU A 29 9.11 4.86 9.09
CA LEU A 29 10.08 3.78 9.17
C LEU A 29 11.37 4.20 8.45
N LEU A 30 12.38 4.58 9.24
CA LEU A 30 13.68 5.02 8.73
C LEU A 30 14.47 3.85 8.14
N ASP A 31 14.58 2.78 8.91
CA ASP A 31 15.43 1.65 8.58
C ASP A 31 14.85 0.33 9.08
N TYR A 32 15.28 -0.76 8.45
CA TYR A 32 14.93 -2.11 8.87
C TYR A 32 16.03 -3.08 8.48
N SER A 33 16.24 -4.08 9.33
CA SER A 33 17.18 -5.16 9.06
C SER A 33 16.66 -6.47 9.59
N VAL A 34 16.99 -7.56 8.90
CA VAL A 34 16.70 -8.93 9.34
C VAL A 34 17.99 -9.69 9.47
N VAL A 35 18.11 -10.39 10.58
CA VAL A 35 19.23 -11.25 10.88
C VAL A 35 18.72 -12.68 11.00
N THR A 36 19.22 -13.59 10.17
CA THR A 36 18.84 -15.01 10.22
C THR A 36 19.95 -15.84 10.86
N ALA A 37 19.58 -16.82 11.69
CA ALA A 37 20.53 -17.76 12.25
C ALA A 37 21.19 -18.64 11.15
N PRO A 38 22.42 -19.12 11.38
CA PRO A 38 23.10 -20.02 10.46
C PRO A 38 22.34 -21.35 10.32
N VAL A 39 22.37 -21.92 9.10
CA VAL A 39 21.71 -23.19 8.80
C VAL A 39 22.44 -24.35 9.50
N HIS A 40 21.71 -25.13 10.29
CA HIS A 40 22.23 -26.34 10.91
C HIS A 40 22.79 -27.31 9.85
N GLY A 41 24.05 -27.71 9.99
CA GLY A 41 24.72 -28.67 9.10
C GLY A 41 25.71 -28.06 8.11
N MET A 42 25.85 -26.73 8.06
CA MET A 42 26.99 -26.08 7.40
C MET A 42 28.06 -25.70 8.44
N ASN A 43 29.34 -25.91 8.11
CA ASN A 43 30.50 -25.40 8.88
C ASN A 43 30.64 -23.87 8.69
N GLY A 44 29.58 -23.14 8.99
CA GLY A 44 29.53 -21.70 8.82
C GLY A 44 28.71 -21.09 9.95
N SER A 45 29.40 -20.35 10.83
CA SER A 45 28.77 -19.54 11.88
C SER A 45 28.35 -18.15 11.39
N PHE A 46 28.34 -17.93 10.07
CA PHE A 46 28.15 -16.60 9.49
C PHE A 46 26.69 -16.19 9.60
N ILE A 47 26.46 -15.16 10.41
CA ILE A 47 25.21 -14.44 10.51
C ILE A 47 25.13 -13.49 9.31
N TYR A 48 24.09 -13.62 8.49
CA TYR A 48 23.87 -12.76 7.33
C TYR A 48 22.84 -11.68 7.67
N PRO A 49 23.26 -10.42 7.88
CA PRO A 49 22.33 -9.31 8.03
C PRO A 49 21.82 -8.89 6.65
N PHE A 50 20.51 -8.94 6.47
CA PHE A 50 19.82 -8.36 5.33
C PHE A 50 19.38 -6.95 5.71
N THR A 51 19.85 -5.96 4.95
CA THR A 51 19.57 -4.54 5.20
C THR A 51 18.52 -4.01 4.23
N LYS A 52 17.90 -2.88 4.57
CA LYS A 52 17.00 -2.13 3.70
C LYS A 52 17.59 -1.97 2.28
N SER A 53 16.79 -2.32 1.28
CA SER A 53 17.10 -2.02 -0.13
C SER A 53 16.88 -0.54 -0.42
N ALA A 54 17.40 -0.03 -1.54
CA ALA A 54 17.22 1.37 -1.97
C ALA A 54 15.77 1.73 -2.37
N SER A 55 14.80 0.87 -2.04
CA SER A 55 13.39 1.06 -2.31
C SER A 55 12.76 2.00 -1.28
N SER A 56 11.85 2.85 -1.76
CA SER A 56 11.01 3.68 -0.90
C SER A 56 10.05 2.80 -0.10
N VAL A 57 10.05 2.95 1.23
CA VAL A 57 9.07 2.30 2.11
C VAL A 57 8.03 3.32 2.52
N ASP A 58 6.77 3.00 2.28
CA ASP A 58 5.60 3.86 2.51
C ASP A 58 4.96 3.60 3.88
N LEU A 59 5.78 3.43 4.91
CA LEU A 59 5.33 3.15 6.27
C LEU A 59 5.47 4.41 7.10
N GLN A 60 4.43 5.24 7.06
CA GLN A 60 4.37 6.54 7.72
C GLN A 60 2.98 6.80 8.30
N GLY A 61 2.91 7.57 9.38
CA GLY A 61 1.64 8.01 9.97
C GLY A 61 1.71 9.48 10.36
N HIS A 62 0.65 10.22 10.04
CA HIS A 62 0.53 11.63 10.36
C HIS A 62 -0.14 11.89 11.72
N GLU A 63 0.43 12.83 12.46
CA GLU A 63 -0.06 13.33 13.75
C GLU A 63 -0.25 12.23 14.81
N LYS A 64 -1.53 11.93 15.11
CA LYS A 64 -1.93 10.90 16.06
C LYS A 64 -2.45 9.66 15.35
N ASN A 65 -2.49 9.63 14.03
CA ASN A 65 -3.01 8.49 13.29
C ASN A 65 -2.04 7.32 13.36
N GLY A 66 -2.59 6.11 13.40
CA GLY A 66 -1.83 4.90 13.18
C GLY A 66 -1.67 4.65 11.68
N PHE A 67 -0.75 3.76 11.34
CA PHE A 67 -0.63 3.21 10.00
C PHE A 67 -1.30 1.84 9.94
N LYS A 68 -2.04 1.58 8.86
CA LYS A 68 -2.68 0.29 8.59
C LYS A 68 -2.42 -0.13 7.15
N CYS A 69 -2.00 -1.37 6.96
CA CYS A 69 -1.78 -1.90 5.63
C CYS A 69 -2.17 -3.38 5.55
N SER A 70 -2.93 -3.74 4.51
CA SER A 70 -3.37 -5.11 4.27
C SER A 70 -2.19 -6.01 3.88
N THR A 71 -1.30 -5.51 3.02
CA THR A 71 -0.06 -6.19 2.60
C THR A 71 1.06 -5.18 2.48
N SER A 72 2.14 -5.37 3.23
CA SER A 72 3.34 -4.53 3.17
C SER A 72 4.54 -5.34 2.72
N ASP A 73 5.13 -4.92 1.61
CA ASP A 73 6.29 -5.56 1.00
C ASP A 73 7.55 -4.72 1.30
N LEU A 74 8.50 -5.30 2.04
CA LEU A 74 9.78 -4.66 2.36
C LEU A 74 10.90 -5.39 1.62
N SER A 75 11.49 -4.74 0.63
CA SER A 75 12.60 -5.26 -0.16
C SER A 75 13.92 -5.13 0.58
N LEU A 76 14.65 -6.23 0.71
CA LEU A 76 15.95 -6.30 1.36
C LEU A 76 17.05 -6.36 0.30
N SER A 77 18.30 -6.18 0.74
CA SER A 77 19.47 -6.44 -0.09
C SER A 77 19.47 -7.90 -0.59
N ASN A 78 20.10 -8.14 -1.74
CA ASN A 78 20.22 -9.48 -2.36
C ASN A 78 18.87 -10.12 -2.77
N ASP A 79 17.99 -9.36 -3.43
CA ASP A 79 16.71 -9.83 -3.98
C ASP A 79 15.78 -10.55 -2.98
N SER A 80 15.99 -10.28 -1.68
CA SER A 80 15.18 -10.84 -0.60
C SER A 80 14.02 -9.89 -0.28
N MET A 81 12.89 -10.40 0.20
CA MET A 81 11.72 -9.58 0.52
C MET A 81 10.98 -10.12 1.75
N ILE A 82 10.53 -9.21 2.60
CA ILE A 82 9.63 -9.50 3.73
C ILE A 82 8.23 -9.10 3.31
N VAL A 83 7.29 -10.04 3.41
CA VAL A 83 5.87 -9.78 3.16
C VAL A 83 5.14 -9.85 4.48
N MET A 84 4.58 -8.73 4.92
CA MET A 84 3.77 -8.66 6.14
C MET A 84 2.30 -8.52 5.77
N LYS A 85 1.42 -9.24 6.47
CA LYS A 85 -0.03 -9.20 6.24
C LYS A 85 -0.76 -8.59 7.44
N ASN A 86 -1.74 -7.74 7.16
CA ASN A 86 -2.58 -7.07 8.16
C ASN A 86 -1.77 -6.30 9.23
N VAL A 87 -0.83 -5.49 8.76
CA VAL A 87 0.04 -4.68 9.61
C VAL A 87 -0.74 -3.49 10.18
N ARG A 88 -0.57 -3.26 11.47
CA ARG A 88 -1.05 -2.06 12.19
C ARG A 88 0.07 -1.56 13.07
N VAL A 89 0.46 -0.31 12.88
CA VAL A 89 1.61 0.28 13.58
C VAL A 89 1.23 1.67 14.08
N ILE A 90 1.68 1.98 15.28
CA ILE A 90 1.68 3.32 15.82
C ILE A 90 3.02 3.51 16.52
N ALA A 91 3.68 4.63 16.27
CA ALA A 91 4.94 4.96 16.91
C ALA A 91 4.82 6.30 17.63
N PHE A 92 5.56 6.45 18.72
CA PHE A 92 5.68 7.70 19.50
C PHE A 92 4.38 8.28 20.08
N ALA A 93 3.26 7.59 19.94
CA ALA A 93 2.02 7.96 20.60
C ALA A 93 2.10 7.57 22.09
N ALA A 94 1.81 8.53 22.97
CA ALA A 94 1.66 8.28 24.40
C ALA A 94 0.26 7.69 24.64
N LEU A 95 0.17 6.36 24.76
CA LEU A 95 -1.07 5.67 25.09
C LEU A 95 -1.06 5.31 26.58
N ASP A 96 -2.21 5.51 27.23
CA ASP A 96 -2.41 5.07 28.61
C ASP A 96 -2.49 3.54 28.73
N ASN A 97 -2.85 2.86 27.63
CA ASN A 97 -3.01 1.41 27.55
C ASN A 97 -2.24 0.83 26.36
N PRO A 98 -1.82 -0.44 26.40
CA PRO A 98 -1.12 -1.10 25.29
C PRO A 98 -2.03 -1.42 24.08
N GLU A 99 -3.32 -1.10 24.15
CA GLU A 99 -4.29 -1.34 23.09
C GLU A 99 -4.43 -0.13 22.16
N PHE A 100 -4.63 -0.38 20.87
CA PHE A 100 -4.96 0.68 19.91
C PHE A 100 -6.27 1.39 20.33
N PRO A 101 -6.30 2.73 20.41
CA PRO A 101 -7.51 3.46 20.76
C PRO A 101 -8.65 3.16 19.79
N LYS A 102 -9.88 3.10 20.29
CA LYS A 102 -11.07 2.81 19.46
C LYS A 102 -11.38 3.92 18.45
N GLU A 103 -10.99 5.16 18.77
CA GLU A 103 -11.13 6.34 17.92
C GLU A 103 -9.86 6.64 17.11
N GLN A 104 -8.92 5.70 17.07
CA GLN A 104 -7.67 5.85 16.34
C GLN A 104 -7.94 5.93 14.84
N GLY A 105 -7.57 7.06 14.22
CA GLY A 105 -7.50 7.19 12.77
C GLY A 105 -6.39 6.28 12.24
N PHE A 106 -6.64 5.58 11.12
CA PHE A 106 -5.63 4.77 10.46
C PHE A 106 -5.41 5.25 9.03
N GLU A 107 -4.18 5.62 8.72
CA GLU A 107 -3.75 5.91 7.36
C GLU A 107 -3.44 4.61 6.64
N GLN A 108 -3.97 4.49 5.43
CA GLN A 108 -3.76 3.33 4.56
C GLN A 108 -2.51 3.52 3.72
N CYS A 109 -1.78 2.43 3.50
CA CYS A 109 -0.65 2.40 2.59
C CYS A 109 -1.07 2.59 1.13
N LEU A 110 -0.16 3.09 0.30
CA LEU A 110 -0.37 3.27 -1.15
C LEU A 110 -0.78 1.98 -1.86
N LEU A 111 -0.31 0.83 -1.39
CA LEU A 111 -0.67 -0.48 -1.98
C LEU A 111 -2.17 -0.77 -1.84
N ASP A 112 -2.76 -0.47 -0.67
CA ASP A 112 -4.19 -0.64 -0.38
C ASP A 112 -5.02 0.46 -1.07
N SER A 113 -4.46 1.67 -1.20
CA SER A 113 -5.10 2.76 -1.93
C SER A 113 -5.16 2.50 -3.45
N ARG A 114 -4.07 1.97 -4.05
CA ARG A 114 -4.01 1.68 -5.49
C ARG A 114 -4.79 0.45 -5.91
N THR A 115 -4.95 -0.55 -5.03
CA THR A 115 -5.83 -1.69 -5.31
C THR A 115 -7.31 -1.33 -5.23
N SER A 116 -7.64 -0.14 -4.74
CA SER A 116 -9.00 0.36 -4.87
C SER A 116 -9.25 0.68 -6.35
N ASP A 117 -10.09 -0.11 -7.02
CA ASP A 117 -10.62 0.11 -8.37
C ASP A 117 -11.38 1.45 -8.55
N ILE A 118 -11.27 2.35 -7.57
CA ILE A 118 -11.91 3.65 -7.52
C ILE A 118 -11.56 4.52 -8.73
N VAL A 119 -10.31 4.48 -9.22
CA VAL A 119 -9.90 5.27 -10.39
C VAL A 119 -10.61 4.80 -11.66
N PRO A 120 -10.55 3.52 -12.08
CA PRO A 120 -11.29 3.07 -13.26
C PRO A 120 -12.81 3.21 -13.10
N ILE A 121 -13.36 3.06 -11.89
CA ILE A 121 -14.81 3.25 -11.64
C ILE A 121 -15.22 4.71 -11.89
N VAL A 122 -14.47 5.69 -11.36
CA VAL A 122 -14.77 7.11 -11.54
C VAL A 122 -14.65 7.51 -13.01
N VAL A 123 -13.61 7.05 -13.70
CA VAL A 123 -13.45 7.30 -15.14
C VAL A 123 -14.62 6.71 -15.93
N GLY A 124 -15.07 5.49 -15.59
CA GLY A 124 -16.23 4.83 -16.20
C GLY A 124 -17.54 5.61 -16.01
N ALA A 125 -17.81 6.09 -14.80
CA ALA A 125 -19.01 6.87 -14.49
C ALA A 125 -19.06 8.20 -15.26
N CYS A 126 -17.93 8.91 -15.35
CA CYS A 126 -17.82 10.16 -16.10
C CYS A 126 -18.07 9.96 -17.61
N LEU A 127 -17.48 8.92 -18.20
CA LEU A 127 -17.68 8.59 -19.62
C LEU A 127 -19.13 8.20 -19.91
N ALA A 128 -19.74 7.35 -19.08
CA ALA A 128 -21.13 6.94 -19.25
C ALA A 128 -22.10 8.12 -19.13
N GLY A 129 -21.90 9.00 -18.15
CA GLY A 129 -22.69 10.21 -17.96
C GLY A 129 -22.66 11.14 -19.18
N LEU A 130 -21.46 11.38 -19.74
CA LEU A 130 -21.28 12.22 -20.92
C LEU A 130 -22.03 11.65 -22.13
N VAL A 131 -21.93 10.34 -22.37
CA VAL A 131 -22.64 9.67 -23.48
C VAL A 131 -24.15 9.83 -23.35
N VAL A 132 -24.72 9.65 -22.16
CA VAL A 132 -26.17 9.82 -21.93
C VAL A 132 -26.60 11.25 -22.23
N ILE A 133 -25.84 12.25 -21.79
CA ILE A 133 -26.13 13.68 -22.06
C ILE A 133 -26.13 13.94 -23.57
N VAL A 134 -25.12 13.46 -24.29
CA VAL A 134 -25.01 13.62 -25.75
C VAL A 134 -26.19 12.95 -26.46
N LEU A 135 -26.61 11.76 -26.02
CA LEU A 135 -27.76 11.07 -26.62
C LEU A 135 -29.07 11.84 -26.40
N VAL A 136 -29.31 12.36 -25.19
CA VAL A 136 -30.50 13.18 -24.91
C VAL A 136 -30.51 14.44 -25.77
N ALA A 137 -29.37 15.15 -25.83
CA ALA A 137 -29.22 16.34 -26.68
C ALA A 137 -29.47 16.03 -28.16
N TYR A 138 -28.92 14.90 -28.65
CA TYR A 138 -29.12 14.44 -30.01
C TYR A 138 -30.58 14.11 -30.31
N LEU A 139 -31.28 13.42 -29.41
CA LEU A 139 -32.69 13.09 -29.59
C LEU A 139 -33.57 14.35 -29.66
N ILE A 140 -33.32 15.34 -28.80
CA ILE A 140 -34.04 16.62 -28.83
C ILE A 140 -33.74 17.37 -30.14
N GLY A 141 -32.47 17.46 -30.54
CA GLY A 141 -32.06 18.09 -31.80
C GLY A 141 -32.70 17.43 -33.01
N ARG A 142 -32.67 16.09 -33.07
CA ARG A 142 -33.29 15.30 -34.13
C ARG A 142 -34.81 15.44 -34.16
N ALA A 143 -35.46 15.50 -33.00
CA ALA A 143 -36.90 15.72 -32.91
C ALA A 143 -37.30 17.12 -33.43
N ARG A 144 -36.50 18.15 -33.17
CA ARG A 144 -36.72 19.51 -33.69
C ARG A 144 -36.51 19.59 -35.20
N ALA A 145 -35.44 18.99 -35.72
CA ALA A 145 -35.12 19.03 -37.15
C ALA A 145 -36.22 18.38 -38.03
N LYS A 146 -36.86 17.30 -37.55
CA LYS A 146 -38.00 16.69 -38.26
C LYS A 146 -39.21 17.60 -38.43
N ARG A 147 -39.39 18.63 -37.59
CA ARG A 147 -40.52 19.56 -37.68
C ARG A 147 -40.31 20.71 -38.67
N GLN A 148 -39.13 20.84 -39.27
CA GLN A 148 -38.79 21.97 -40.17
C GLN A 148 -38.69 21.58 -41.66
N GLY A 149 -38.99 20.32 -42.04
CA GLY A 149 -38.72 19.78 -43.38
C GLY A 149 -39.89 19.70 -44.36
N TYR A 150 -41.09 20.17 -44.04
CA TYR A 150 -42.24 20.18 -44.97
C TYR A 150 -42.93 21.54 -44.96
N ALA A 151 -42.24 22.52 -45.54
CA ALA A 151 -42.82 23.76 -46.01
C ALA A 151 -41.90 24.32 -47.12
N SER A 152 -41.68 23.54 -48.18
CA SER A 152 -41.22 24.07 -49.46
C SER A 152 -42.43 24.15 -50.37
N VAL A 153 -42.72 25.39 -50.78
CA VAL A 153 -43.76 25.80 -51.76
C VAL A 153 -43.48 25.20 -53.13
#